data_AF-A0A101DDI7-F1
#
_entry.id   AF-A0A101DDI7-F1
#
_cell.length_a   1.000
_cell.length_b   1.000
_cell.length_c   1.000
_cell.angle_alpha   90.00
_cell.angle_beta   90.00
_cell.angle_gamma   90.00
#
_symmetry.space_group_name_H-M   'P 1'
#
loop_
_entity.id
_entity.type
_entity.pdbx_description
1 polymer ?
#
loop_
_entity_poly.entity_id
_entity_poly.type
_entity_poly.pdbx_seq_one_letter_code
_entity_poly.pdbx_strand_id
1 'polypeptide(L)'
;MRPKLYLLSAILLTILALYLSGVRVLNTYGTSMLPELETGDLILIFPKNPSDVEVGDIVTYKKTIDGKTYLITHRVVEKTSEAIITKGDNLPREDEPVSYDSVVGVYVAKIPKLGLLGSVVRTLPGYLLLILIPGIALLIMEIRSIVGELK
;
A
#
# COMPACT_ATOMS: atom_id res chain seq x y z
N MET A 1 -30.56 15.75 -11.82
CA MET A 1 -29.69 14.66 -11.32
C MET A 1 -28.27 15.18 -11.16
N ARG A 2 -27.68 15.15 -9.96
CA ARG A 2 -26.40 15.82 -9.67
C ARG A 2 -25.22 14.88 -10.02
N PRO A 3 -24.44 15.14 -11.10
CA PRO A 3 -23.35 14.25 -11.54
C PRO A 3 -22.29 13.98 -10.45
N LYS A 4 -22.14 14.91 -9.50
CA LYS A 4 -21.27 14.79 -8.32
C LYS A 4 -21.65 13.61 -7.40
N LEU A 5 -22.92 13.21 -7.36
CA LEU A 5 -23.39 12.11 -6.50
C LEU A 5 -22.95 10.74 -7.04
N TYR A 6 -22.95 10.55 -8.37
CA TYR A 6 -22.50 9.31 -9.00
C TYR A 6 -21.00 9.07 -8.82
N LEU A 7 -20.21 10.14 -8.97
CA LEU A 7 -18.76 10.07 -8.77
C LEU A 7 -18.42 9.68 -7.33
N LEU A 8 -19.09 10.30 -6.35
CA LEU A 8 -18.89 9.97 -4.94
C LEU A 8 -19.30 8.52 -4.63
N SER A 9 -20.43 8.06 -5.16
CA SER A 9 -20.85 6.67 -4.99
C SER A 9 -19.89 5.68 -5.65
N ALA A 10 -19.33 6.01 -6.83
CA ALA A 10 -18.37 5.15 -7.51
C ALA A 10 -17.05 5.04 -6.73
N ILE A 11 -16.55 6.15 -6.18
CA ILE A 11 -15.37 6.15 -5.32
C ILE A 11 -15.62 5.30 -4.07
N LEU A 12 -16.76 5.48 -3.41
CA LEU A 12 -17.11 4.73 -2.21
C LEU A 12 -17.24 3.22 -2.49
N LEU A 13 -17.88 2.84 -3.59
CA LEU A 13 -17.99 1.45 -4.02
C LEU A 13 -16.63 0.85 -4.34
N THR A 14 -15.73 1.62 -4.96
CA THR A 14 -14.36 1.17 -5.26
C THR A 14 -13.56 0.95 -3.98
N ILE A 15 -13.64 1.88 -3.01
CA ILE A 15 -12.99 1.73 -1.71
C ILE A 15 -13.56 0.53 -0.95
N LEU A 16 -14.88 0.33 -0.99
CA LEU A 16 -15.53 -0.80 -0.34
C LEU A 16 -15.13 -2.12 -0.99
N ALA A 17 -15.11 -2.21 -2.32
CA ALA A 17 -14.64 -3.39 -3.04
C ALA A 17 -13.17 -3.71 -2.69
N LEU A 18 -12.31 -2.69 -2.63
CA LEU A 18 -10.91 -2.86 -2.23
C LEU A 18 -10.79 -3.36 -0.79
N TYR A 19 -11.58 -2.80 0.14
CA TYR A 19 -11.63 -3.23 1.53
C TYR A 19 -12.06 -4.70 1.66
N LEU A 20 -13.10 -5.12 0.92
CA LEU A 20 -13.61 -6.49 0.94
C LEU A 20 -12.68 -7.49 0.24
N SER A 21 -11.86 -7.03 -0.71
CA SER A 21 -10.92 -7.89 -1.45
C SER A 21 -9.76 -8.44 -0.62
N GLY A 22 -9.51 -7.87 0.56
CA GLY A 22 -8.38 -8.27 1.42
C GLY A 22 -7.02 -7.71 0.99
N VAL A 23 -6.98 -6.84 -0.05
CA VAL A 23 -5.79 -6.09 -0.44
C VAL A 23 -5.24 -5.33 0.75
N ARG A 24 -3.93 -5.41 0.95
CA ARG A 24 -3.23 -4.62 1.97
C ARG A 24 -2.32 -3.62 1.29
N VAL A 25 -2.26 -2.43 1.86
CA VAL A 25 -1.40 -1.35 1.39
C VAL A 25 -0.23 -1.22 2.36
N LEU A 26 1.00 -1.33 1.85
CA LEU A 26 2.22 -1.22 2.63
C LEU A 26 3.12 -0.11 2.09
N ASN A 27 3.85 0.53 3.00
CA ASN A 27 4.94 1.44 2.64
C ASN A 27 6.23 0.65 2.44
N THR A 28 6.95 0.97 1.38
CA THR A 28 8.29 0.41 1.13
C THR A 28 9.38 1.24 1.80
N TYR A 29 10.38 0.54 2.32
CA TYR A 29 11.55 1.12 2.98
C TYR A 29 12.81 0.35 2.57
N GLY A 30 13.92 1.05 2.40
CA GLY A 30 15.21 0.48 2.01
C GLY A 30 15.47 0.51 0.51
N THR A 31 16.52 -0.21 0.10
CA THR A 31 17.06 -0.21 -1.27
C THR A 31 17.19 -1.61 -1.85
N SER A 32 16.76 -2.66 -1.13
CA SER A 32 16.97 -4.06 -1.53
C SER A 32 16.20 -4.47 -2.78
N MET A 33 15.13 -3.75 -3.12
CA MET A 33 14.28 -4.05 -4.28
C MET A 33 14.45 -3.05 -5.43
N LEU A 34 15.50 -2.23 -5.44
CA LEU A 34 15.76 -1.36 -6.59
C LEU A 34 16.06 -2.16 -7.87
N PRO A 35 15.65 -1.68 -9.06
CA PRO A 35 14.83 -0.48 -9.30
C PRO A 35 13.31 -0.75 -9.21
N GLU A 36 12.89 -1.99 -8.96
CA GLU A 36 11.48 -2.39 -9.02
C GLU A 36 10.64 -1.72 -7.94
N LEU A 37 11.13 -1.62 -6.70
CA LEU A 37 10.47 -0.91 -5.60
C LEU A 37 11.44 0.07 -4.94
N GLU A 38 11.01 1.32 -4.79
CA GLU A 38 11.81 2.38 -4.17
C GLU A 38 11.26 2.74 -2.79
N THR A 39 12.08 3.30 -1.90
CA THR A 39 11.60 3.84 -0.63
C THR A 39 10.56 4.95 -0.86
N GLY A 40 9.42 4.84 -0.18
CA GLY A 40 8.34 5.81 -0.29
C GLY A 40 7.26 5.45 -1.32
N ASP A 41 7.37 4.30 -1.98
CA ASP A 41 6.27 3.73 -2.75
C ASP A 41 5.18 3.18 -1.80
N LEU A 42 3.92 3.25 -2.24
CA LEU A 42 2.84 2.44 -1.66
C LEU A 42 2.68 1.19 -2.52
N ILE A 43 2.87 0.02 -1.94
CA ILE A 43 2.64 -1.25 -2.62
C ILE A 43 1.31 -1.86 -2.19
N LEU A 44 0.61 -2.43 -3.16
CA LEU A 44 -0.59 -3.24 -2.97
C LEU A 44 -0.16 -4.71 -2.98
N ILE A 45 -0.47 -5.41 -1.90
CA ILE A 45 -0.28 -6.86 -1.80
C ILE A 45 -1.63 -7.54 -1.67
N PHE A 46 -1.75 -8.69 -2.33
CA PHE A 46 -2.93 -9.53 -2.26
C PHE A 46 -2.61 -10.80 -1.44
N PRO A 47 -3.45 -11.20 -0.47
CA PRO A 47 -3.29 -12.47 0.21
C PRO A 47 -3.45 -13.60 -0.81
N LYS A 48 -2.41 -14.40 -0.99
CA LYS A 48 -2.40 -15.55 -1.91
C LYS A 48 -2.24 -16.82 -1.09
N ASN A 49 -2.81 -17.94 -1.52
CA ASN A 49 -2.53 -19.19 -0.85
C ASN A 49 -1.05 -19.55 -1.03
N PRO A 50 -0.41 -20.16 -0.02
CA PRO A 50 0.93 -20.76 -0.11
C PRO A 50 1.22 -21.48 -1.44
N SER A 51 0.29 -22.33 -1.87
CA SER A 51 0.41 -23.15 -3.08
C SER A 51 0.60 -22.35 -4.35
N ASP A 52 0.03 -21.15 -4.39
CA ASP A 52 -0.10 -20.36 -5.61
C ASP A 52 1.09 -19.41 -5.79
N VAL A 53 1.98 -19.27 -4.81
CA VAL A 53 3.20 -18.45 -4.92
C VAL A 53 4.15 -19.09 -5.92
N GLU A 54 4.58 -18.35 -6.93
CA GLU A 54 5.43 -18.87 -8.00
C GLU A 54 6.81 -18.19 -8.03
N VAL A 55 7.79 -18.85 -8.65
CA VAL A 55 9.11 -18.24 -8.89
C VAL A 55 8.94 -16.99 -9.76
N GLY A 56 9.57 -15.89 -9.35
CA GLY A 56 9.43 -14.57 -9.96
C GLY A 56 8.43 -13.65 -9.27
N ASP A 57 7.50 -14.18 -8.46
CA ASP A 57 6.59 -13.38 -7.64
C ASP A 57 7.39 -12.52 -6.65
N ILE A 58 6.94 -11.29 -6.41
CA ILE A 58 7.46 -10.47 -5.31
C ILE A 58 6.52 -10.67 -4.13
N VAL A 59 7.05 -11.15 -3.01
CA VAL A 59 6.26 -11.53 -1.84
C VAL A 59 6.64 -10.69 -0.64
N THR A 60 5.64 -10.33 0.16
CA THR A 60 5.87 -9.78 1.49
C THR A 60 5.66 -10.87 2.53
N TYR A 61 6.66 -11.10 3.39
CA TYR A 61 6.62 -12.09 4.46
C TYR A 61 7.05 -11.51 5.80
N LYS A 62 6.63 -12.16 6.89
CA LYS A 62 7.03 -11.82 8.26
C LYS A 62 8.37 -12.44 8.59
N LYS A 63 9.30 -11.64 9.14
CA LYS A 63 10.56 -12.12 9.72
C LYS A 63 10.72 -11.53 11.12
N THR A 64 11.02 -12.37 12.10
CA THR A 64 11.30 -11.91 13.47
C THR A 64 12.80 -11.75 13.64
N ILE A 65 13.24 -10.54 14.01
CA ILE A 65 14.64 -10.19 14.25
C ILE A 65 14.67 -9.49 15.63
N ASP A 66 15.51 -9.98 16.54
CA ASP A 66 15.67 -9.45 17.91
C ASP A 66 14.32 -9.28 18.65
N GLY A 67 13.43 -10.26 18.52
CA GLY A 67 12.11 -10.26 19.16
C GLY A 67 11.09 -9.31 18.54
N LYS A 68 11.43 -8.62 17.45
CA LYS A 68 10.51 -7.74 16.71
C LYS A 68 10.17 -8.36 15.36
N THR A 69 8.89 -8.33 15.00
CA THR A 69 8.41 -8.78 13.69
C THR A 69 8.50 -7.64 12.67
N TYR A 70 9.18 -7.91 11.56
CA TYR A 70 9.30 -7.04 10.40
C TYR A 70 8.60 -7.65 9.20
N LEU A 71 8.17 -6.80 8.28
CA LEU A 71 7.70 -7.23 6.97
C LEU A 71 8.82 -7.01 5.96
N ILE A 72 9.26 -8.07 5.30
CA ILE A 72 10.28 -8.05 4.26
C ILE A 72 9.59 -8.33 2.93
N THR A 73 9.93 -7.57 1.89
CA THR A 73 9.36 -7.73 0.56
C THR A 73 10.47 -8.02 -0.44
N HIS A 74 10.54 -9.24 -0.97
CA HIS A 74 11.59 -9.71 -1.88
C HIS A 74 11.04 -10.62 -2.97
N ARG A 75 11.82 -10.86 -4.03
CA ARG A 75 11.42 -11.72 -5.16
C ARG A 75 11.72 -13.18 -4.86
N VAL A 76 10.78 -14.06 -5.16
CA VAL A 76 10.97 -15.52 -5.09
C VAL A 76 11.91 -15.93 -6.21
N VAL A 77 13.02 -16.56 -5.85
CA VAL A 77 14.01 -17.09 -6.80
C VAL A 77 13.97 -18.61 -6.89
N GLU A 78 13.50 -19.27 -5.82
CA GLU A 78 13.34 -20.73 -5.79
C GLU A 78 12.13 -21.13 -4.93
N LYS A 79 11.53 -22.27 -5.27
CA LYS A 79 10.39 -22.85 -4.57
C LYS A 79 10.69 -24.31 -4.26
N THR A 80 10.52 -24.70 -3.00
CA THR A 80 10.59 -26.10 -2.54
C THR A 80 9.22 -26.55 -2.02
N SER A 81 9.09 -27.81 -1.63
CA SER A 81 7.86 -28.33 -1.02
C SER A 81 7.49 -27.66 0.31
N GLU A 82 8.48 -27.13 1.04
CA GLU A 82 8.30 -26.66 2.42
C GLU A 82 8.49 -25.15 2.56
N ALA A 83 9.26 -24.53 1.65
CA ALA A 83 9.64 -23.13 1.74
C ALA A 83 9.89 -22.50 0.37
N ILE A 84 9.90 -21.17 0.36
CA ILE A 84 10.40 -20.37 -0.76
C ILE A 84 11.74 -19.75 -0.39
N ILE A 85 12.61 -19.57 -1.37
CA ILE A 85 13.83 -18.77 -1.23
C ILE A 85 13.58 -17.44 -1.93
N THR A 86 13.80 -16.35 -1.19
CA THR A 86 13.63 -15.00 -1.71
C THR A 86 14.96 -14.29 -1.86
N LYS A 87 14.99 -13.24 -2.66
CA LYS A 87 16.14 -12.37 -2.84
C LYS A 87 15.69 -10.95 -3.13
N GLY A 88 16.35 -9.98 -2.51
CA GLY A 88 16.24 -8.59 -2.93
C GLY A 88 16.84 -8.40 -4.33
N ASP A 89 16.12 -7.78 -5.25
CA ASP A 89 16.57 -7.53 -6.62
C ASP A 89 17.94 -6.82 -6.66
N ASN A 90 18.20 -5.94 -5.70
CA ASN A 90 19.44 -5.17 -5.54
C ASN A 90 20.38 -5.73 -4.45
N LEU A 91 20.18 -6.98 -3.99
CA LEU A 91 21.07 -7.64 -3.04
C LEU A 91 21.95 -8.70 -3.75
N PRO A 92 23.19 -8.92 -3.30
CA PRO A 92 24.09 -9.90 -3.92
C PRO A 92 23.83 -11.35 -3.46
N ARG A 93 23.09 -11.54 -2.37
CA ARG A 93 22.83 -12.85 -1.77
C ARG A 93 21.33 -13.07 -1.59
N GLU A 94 20.96 -14.34 -1.63
CA GLU A 94 19.63 -14.83 -1.32
C GLU A 94 19.36 -14.75 0.19
N ASP A 95 18.09 -14.69 0.54
CA ASP A 95 17.64 -14.75 1.93
C ASP A 95 17.61 -16.21 2.42
N GLU A 96 17.49 -16.37 3.73
CA GLU A 96 17.20 -17.66 4.34
C GLU A 96 15.82 -18.19 3.88
N PRO A 97 15.63 -19.51 3.79
CA PRO A 97 14.34 -20.11 3.42
C PRO A 97 13.18 -19.57 4.26
N VAL A 98 12.10 -19.19 3.57
CA VAL A 98 10.90 -18.61 4.15
C VAL A 98 9.78 -19.64 4.08
N SER A 99 9.24 -20.02 5.25
CA SER A 99 8.03 -20.84 5.31
C SER A 99 6.86 -20.12 4.63
N TYR A 100 6.04 -20.86 3.88
CA TYR A 100 4.86 -20.30 3.25
C TYR A 100 3.89 -19.63 4.24
N ASP A 101 3.82 -20.11 5.48
CA ASP A 101 2.94 -19.54 6.51
C ASP A 101 3.37 -18.12 6.94
N SER A 102 4.63 -17.77 6.70
CA SER A 102 5.14 -16.43 6.95
C SER A 102 4.75 -15.43 5.86
N VAL A 103 4.30 -15.91 4.69
CA VAL A 103 3.90 -15.05 3.56
C VAL A 103 2.60 -14.35 3.90
N VAL A 104 2.62 -13.02 3.80
CA VAL A 104 1.46 -12.15 4.07
C VAL A 104 0.66 -11.88 2.80
N GLY A 105 1.36 -11.80 1.67
CA GLY A 105 0.73 -11.58 0.37
C GLY A 105 1.76 -11.36 -0.74
N VAL A 106 1.25 -11.34 -1.97
CA VAL A 106 2.02 -11.15 -3.19
C VAL A 106 1.78 -9.75 -3.72
N TYR A 107 2.85 -9.07 -4.11
CA TYR A 107 2.82 -7.77 -4.74
C TYR A 107 2.04 -7.79 -6.05
N VAL A 108 1.16 -6.81 -6.24
CA VAL A 108 0.34 -6.66 -7.44
C VAL A 108 0.66 -5.36 -8.18
N ALA A 109 0.81 -4.26 -7.44
CA ALA A 109 1.04 -2.95 -8.02
C ALA A 109 1.69 -1.99 -7.03
N LYS A 110 2.35 -0.95 -7.53
CA LYS A 110 2.87 0.17 -6.74
C LYS A 110 2.26 1.49 -7.18
N ILE A 111 2.15 2.41 -6.24
CA ILE A 111 1.89 3.83 -6.50
C ILE A 111 3.14 4.61 -6.08
N PRO A 112 3.93 5.10 -7.04
CA PRO A 112 5.21 5.73 -6.75
C PRO A 112 5.08 6.94 -5.83
N LYS A 113 6.00 7.08 -4.87
CA LYS A 113 6.11 8.23 -3.94
C LYS A 113 4.89 8.50 -3.05
N LEU A 114 3.83 7.72 -3.15
CA LEU A 114 2.59 7.97 -2.40
C LEU A 114 2.72 7.53 -0.93
N GLY A 115 3.70 6.69 -0.58
CA GLY A 115 4.03 6.32 0.80
C GLY A 115 4.61 7.49 1.60
N LEU A 116 5.20 8.47 0.91
CA LEU A 116 5.65 9.73 1.51
C LEU A 116 4.48 10.60 1.98
N LEU A 117 3.31 10.53 1.32
CA LEU A 117 2.13 11.24 1.82
C LEU A 117 1.67 10.67 3.16
N GLY A 118 1.75 9.35 3.33
CA GLY A 118 1.45 8.70 4.60
C GLY A 118 2.36 9.17 5.74
N SER A 119 3.64 9.38 5.49
CA SER A 119 4.56 9.91 6.52
C SER A 119 4.28 11.38 6.83
N VAL A 120 3.94 12.20 5.83
CA VAL A 120 3.57 13.61 6.02
C VAL A 120 2.27 13.75 6.82
N VAL A 121 1.21 13.00 6.48
CA VAL A 121 -0.08 13.04 7.17
C VAL A 121 0.02 12.59 8.63
N ARG A 122 1.00 11.74 8.97
CA ARG A 122 1.25 11.34 10.36
C ARG A 122 1.95 12.42 11.20
N THR A 123 2.44 13.49 10.59
CA THR A 123 2.96 14.67 11.32
C THR A 123 1.81 15.57 11.76
N LEU A 124 1.94 16.25 12.90
CA LEU A 124 0.91 17.18 13.38
C LEU A 124 0.59 18.28 12.34
N PRO A 125 1.56 18.95 11.69
CA PRO A 125 1.27 19.93 10.64
C PRO A 125 0.59 19.30 9.43
N GLY A 126 1.05 18.13 8.97
CA GLY A 126 0.47 17.45 7.81
C GLY A 126 -0.97 16.98 8.07
N TYR A 127 -1.25 16.48 9.27
CA TYR A 127 -2.60 16.12 9.70
C TYR A 127 -3.53 17.34 9.76
N LEU A 128 -3.06 18.47 10.31
CA LEU A 128 -3.83 19.71 10.35
C LEU A 128 -4.15 20.22 8.94
N LEU A 129 -3.17 20.21 8.02
CA LEU A 129 -3.40 20.61 6.63
C LEU A 129 -4.42 19.69 5.94
N LEU A 130 -4.35 18.38 6.19
CA LEU A 130 -5.27 17.41 5.62
C LEU A 130 -6.73 17.68 6.01
N ILE A 131 -6.99 18.19 7.22
CA ILE A 131 -8.34 18.52 7.69
C ILE A 131 -8.75 19.95 7.28
N LEU A 132 -7.86 20.91 7.49
CA LEU A 132 -8.18 22.34 7.31
C LEU A 132 -8.42 22.69 5.84
N ILE A 133 -7.63 22.15 4.90
CA ILE A 133 -7.80 22.45 3.47
C ILE A 133 -9.19 22.06 2.94
N PRO A 134 -9.66 20.81 3.06
CA PRO A 134 -11.01 20.43 2.62
C PRO A 134 -12.09 21.11 3.46
N GLY A 135 -11.87 21.31 4.77
CA GLY A 135 -12.82 22.04 5.62
C GLY A 135 -13.05 23.48 5.13
N ILE A 136 -11.97 24.23 4.86
CA ILE A 136 -12.03 25.59 4.32
C ILE A 136 -12.64 25.58 2.91
N ALA A 137 -12.29 24.62 2.05
CA ALA A 137 -12.88 24.53 0.71
C ALA A 137 -14.40 24.32 0.77
N LEU A 138 -14.89 23.45 1.65
CA LEU A 138 -16.32 23.23 1.88
C LEU A 138 -17.01 24.51 2.39
N LEU A 139 -16.40 25.21 3.35
CA LEU A 139 -16.93 26.49 3.84
C LEU A 139 -17.04 27.53 2.72
N ILE A 140 -16.01 27.67 1.88
CA ILE A 140 -16.04 28.59 0.73
C ILE A 140 -17.14 28.20 -0.26
N MET A 141 -17.30 26.91 -0.53
CA MET A 141 -18.35 26.41 -1.43
C MET A 141 -19.75 26.72 -0.89
N GLU A 142 -19.97 26.52 0.41
CA GLU A 142 -21.26 26.78 1.06
C GLU A 142 -21.60 28.28 1.04
N ILE A 143 -20.62 29.13 1.40
CA ILE A 143 -20.80 30.59 1.34
C ILE A 143 -21.16 31.04 -0.08
N ARG A 144 -20.48 30.50 -1.10
CA ARG A 144 -20.80 30.81 -2.50
C ARG A 144 -22.19 30.34 -2.91
N SER A 145 -22.65 29.20 -2.39
CA SER A 145 -24.01 28.70 -2.65
C SER A 145 -25.05 29.63 -2.05
N ILE A 146 -24.90 29.98 -0.77
CA ILE A 146 -25.83 30.87 -0.05
C ILE A 146 -25.90 32.25 -0.73
N VAL A 147 -24.75 32.84 -1.07
CA VAL A 147 -24.70 34.14 -1.76
C VAL A 147 -25.32 34.06 -3.16
N GLY A 148 -25.24 32.91 -3.83
CA GLY A 148 -25.87 32.69 -5.12
C GLY A 148 -27.39 32.59 -5.04
N GLU A 149 -27.94 32.01 -3.97
CA GLU A 149 -29.39 31.90 -3.73
C GLU A 149 -30.03 33.22 -3.28
N LEU A 150 -29.25 34.14 -2.71
CA LEU A 150 -29.70 35.46 -2.27
C LEU A 150 -29.72 36.52 -3.41
N LYS A 151 -29.28 36.17 -4.62
CA LYS A 151 -29.34 37.01 -5.83
C LYS A 151 -30.47 36.59 -6.74
#